data_AF-A0A161M472-F1
#
_entry.id   AF-A0A161M472-F1
#
_cell.length_a   1.000
_cell.length_b   1.000
_cell.length_c   1.000
_cell.angle_alpha   90.00
_cell.angle_beta   90.00
_cell.angle_gamma   90.00
#
_symmetry.space_group_name_H-M   'P 1'
#
loop_
_entity.id
_entity.type
_entity.pdbx_description
1 polymer ?
#
loop_
_entity_poly.entity_id
_entity_poly.type
_entity_poly.pdbx_seq_one_letter_code
_entity_poly.pdbx_strand_id
1 'polypeptide(L)'
;LVLIIYLNVKEYLRAALLSVRPFHVPSIQGGVLALLMGVLPWYEEYPTQPSSFVLNGFVYSLIGLYDLITLIPKSHDAALLFE
;
A
#
# COMPACT_ATOMS: atom_id res chain seq x y z
N LEU A 1 -1.44 4.92 -10.45
CA LEU A 1 -2.88 4.69 -10.21
C LEU A 1 -3.77 5.30 -11.27
N VAL A 2 -3.64 6.59 -11.60
CA VAL A 2 -4.40 7.24 -12.70
C VAL A 2 -4.33 6.47 -14.03
N LEU A 3 -3.17 5.89 -14.41
CA LEU A 3 -3.05 5.10 -15.65
C LEU A 3 -3.89 3.81 -15.68
N ILE A 4 -4.17 3.21 -14.52
CA ILE A 4 -4.86 1.91 -14.42
C ILE A 4 -6.33 2.07 -14.80
N ILE A 5 -6.93 3.19 -14.39
CA ILE A 5 -8.34 3.51 -14.61
C ILE A 5 -8.63 3.77 -16.09
N TYR A 6 -7.74 4.47 -16.78
CA TYR A 6 -8.02 4.96 -18.14
C TYR A 6 -7.75 3.95 -19.26
N LEU A 7 -6.88 2.96 -19.04
CA LEU A 7 -6.41 2.10 -20.12
C LEU A 7 -7.02 0.69 -20.12
N ASN A 8 -7.65 0.24 -19.02
CA ASN A 8 -8.26 -1.09 -18.88
C ASN A 8 -7.39 -2.24 -19.42
N VAL A 9 -6.07 -2.13 -19.20
CA VAL A 9 -5.08 -3.12 -19.62
C VAL A 9 -4.87 -4.09 -18.46
N LYS A 10 -5.12 -5.39 -18.70
CA LYS A 10 -5.11 -6.44 -17.66
C LYS A 10 -3.79 -6.51 -16.91
N GLU A 11 -2.69 -6.17 -17.57
CA GLU A 11 -1.34 -6.13 -17.05
C GLU A 11 -1.19 -5.07 -15.94
N TYR A 12 -1.83 -3.91 -16.09
CA TYR A 12 -1.82 -2.87 -15.05
C TYR A 12 -2.64 -3.28 -13.83
N LEU A 13 -3.78 -3.93 -14.04
CA LEU A 13 -4.58 -4.48 -12.95
C LEU A 13 -3.80 -5.54 -12.16
N ARG A 14 -3.12 -6.44 -12.87
CA ARG A 14 -2.24 -7.45 -12.26
C ARG A 14 -1.09 -6.80 -11.50
N ALA A 15 -0.47 -5.76 -12.05
CA ALA A 15 0.59 -5.03 -11.36
C ALA A 15 0.08 -4.38 -10.06
N ALA A 16 -1.11 -3.78 -10.07
CA ALA A 16 -1.75 -3.19 -8.89
C ALA A 16 -2.03 -4.23 -7.79
N LEU A 17 -2.54 -5.41 -8.18
CA LEU A 17 -2.77 -6.51 -7.25
C LEU A 17 -1.47 -7.06 -6.65
N LEU A 18 -0.35 -6.96 -7.37
CA LEU A 18 0.95 -7.41 -6.85
C LEU A 18 1.67 -6.35 -6.02
N SER A 19 1.30 -5.07 -6.16
CA SER A 19 1.95 -3.96 -5.45
C SER A 19 1.55 -3.84 -3.99
N VAL A 20 0.50 -4.53 -3.53
CA VAL A 20 0.12 -4.58 -2.11
C VAL A 20 1.04 -5.48 -1.28
N ARG A 21 1.80 -6.38 -1.90
CA ARG A 21 2.66 -7.34 -1.17
C ARG A 21 3.65 -6.71 -0.18
N PRO A 22 4.35 -5.61 -0.50
CA PRO A 22 5.27 -4.97 0.44
C PRO A 22 4.61 -4.43 1.71
N PHE A 23 3.29 -4.14 1.69
CA PHE A 23 2.56 -3.61 2.83
C PHE A 23 2.41 -4.64 3.97
N HIS A 24 2.57 -5.92 3.66
CA HIS A 24 2.56 -7.02 4.63
C HIS A 24 3.94 -7.32 5.21
N VAL A 25 4.99 -6.74 4.65
CA VAL A 25 6.38 -7.09 4.96
C VAL A 25 7.00 -5.96 5.79
N PRO A 26 7.63 -6.25 6.94
CA PRO A 26 8.33 -5.24 7.72
C PRO A 26 9.42 -4.53 6.92
N SER A 27 9.67 -3.25 7.19
CA SER A 27 10.73 -2.47 6.53
C SER A 27 12.12 -3.14 6.62
N ILE A 28 12.42 -3.78 7.76
CA ILE A 28 13.67 -4.53 7.97
C ILE A 28 13.79 -5.80 7.11
N GLN A 29 12.68 -6.30 6.57
CA GLN A 29 12.61 -7.48 5.70
C GLN A 29 12.41 -7.11 4.22
N GLY A 30 12.59 -5.83 3.86
CA GLY A 30 12.47 -5.34 2.49
C GLY A 30 11.04 -4.98 2.06
N GLY A 31 10.12 -4.82 3.02
CA GLY A 31 8.79 -4.25 2.77
C GLY A 31 8.69 -2.79 3.18
N VAL A 32 7.46 -2.36 3.50
CA VAL A 32 7.17 -0.98 3.91
C VAL A 32 6.44 -0.89 5.26
N LEU A 33 6.16 -2.02 5.91
CA LEU A 33 5.42 -2.04 7.18
C LEU A 33 6.31 -1.62 8.35
N ALA A 34 5.86 -0.60 9.07
CA ALA A 34 6.35 -0.20 10.38
C ALA A 34 5.20 -0.21 11.41
N LEU A 35 5.54 -0.09 12.69
CA LEU A 35 4.58 0.01 13.79
C LEU A 35 4.77 1.35 14.52
N LEU A 36 3.86 2.28 14.30
CA LEU A 36 3.79 3.52 15.06
C LEU A 36 3.37 3.22 16.51
N MET A 37 4.17 3.71 17.46
CA MET A 37 4.03 3.40 18.90
C MET A 37 4.01 1.89 19.20
N GLY A 38 4.57 1.06 18.33
CA GLY A 38 4.61 -0.39 18.49
C GLY A 38 3.28 -1.12 18.26
N VAL A 39 2.21 -0.44 17.85
CA VAL A 39 0.87 -1.05 17.71
C VAL A 39 0.12 -0.66 16.45
N LEU A 40 0.28 0.58 15.95
CA LEU A 40 -0.46 1.06 14.78
C LEU A 40 0.34 0.77 13.51
N PRO A 41 -0.20 0.01 12.53
CA PRO A 41 0.44 -0.17 11.24
C PRO A 41 0.72 1.17 10.56
N TRP A 42 1.91 1.28 9.97
CA TRP A 42 2.32 2.45 9.20
C TRP A 42 3.06 2.01 7.94
N TYR A 43 2.69 2.56 6.79
CA TYR A 43 3.34 2.29 5.52
C TYR A 43 4.36 3.37 5.21
N GLU A 44 5.64 3.00 5.24
CA GLU A 44 6.77 3.92 5.10
C GLU A 44 6.97 4.37 3.65
N GLU A 45 7.15 5.68 3.45
CA GLU A 45 7.65 6.25 2.19
C GLU A 45 9.11 5.85 1.97
N TYR A 46 9.89 5.91 3.05
CA TYR A 46 11.28 5.53 3.10
C TYR A 46 11.43 4.44 4.17
N PRO A 47 11.66 3.17 3.80
CA PRO A 47 11.78 2.06 4.76
C PRO A 47 13.13 2.12 5.51
N THR A 48 13.32 3.19 6.29
CA THR A 48 14.54 3.48 7.05
C THR A 48 14.59 2.72 8.36
N GLN A 49 15.78 2.67 8.96
CA GLN A 49 16.00 2.16 10.31
C GLN A 49 16.76 3.23 11.11
N PRO A 50 16.15 3.87 12.14
CA PRO A 50 14.78 3.69 12.61
C PRO A 50 13.70 4.19 11.62
N SER A 51 12.44 3.83 11.86
CA SER A 51 11.27 4.29 11.10
C SER A 51 11.16 5.81 11.05
N SER A 52 10.83 6.35 9.88
CA SER A 52 10.77 7.80 9.60
C SER A 52 9.36 8.38 9.76
N PHE A 53 8.32 7.55 9.61
CA PHE A 53 6.91 7.95 9.77
C PHE A 53 6.50 9.17 8.93
N VAL A 54 6.92 9.21 7.65
CA VAL A 54 6.62 10.34 6.77
C VAL A 54 5.13 10.37 6.41
N LEU A 55 4.43 11.41 6.83
CA LEU A 55 2.97 11.51 6.73
C LEU A 55 2.44 11.50 5.29
N ASN A 56 3.08 12.25 4.40
CA ASN A 56 2.55 12.43 3.05
C ASN A 56 2.58 11.11 2.25
N GLY A 57 3.69 10.35 2.31
CA GLY A 57 3.78 9.03 1.68
C GLY A 57 2.80 8.02 2.27
N PHE A 58 2.58 8.05 3.60
CA PHE A 58 1.56 7.22 4.24
C PHE A 58 0.16 7.52 3.66
N VAL A 59 -0.24 8.80 3.60
CA VAL A 59 -1.54 9.20 3.05
C VAL A 59 -1.67 8.80 1.57
N TYR A 60 -0.62 8.97 0.76
CA TYR A 60 -0.64 8.53 -0.65
C TYR A 60 -0.78 7.01 -0.78
N SER A 61 -0.19 6.23 0.11
CA SER A 61 -0.34 4.77 0.12
C SER A 61 -1.78 4.35 0.38
N LEU A 62 -2.48 5.03 1.30
CA LEU A 62 -3.90 4.80 1.61
C LEU A 62 -4.80 5.16 0.42
N ILE A 63 -4.54 6.29 -0.25
CA ILE A 63 -5.26 6.67 -1.48
C ILE A 63 -5.10 5.58 -2.54
N GLY A 64 -3.89 5.03 -2.70
CA GLY A 64 -3.63 3.93 -3.63
C GLY A 64 -4.38 2.64 -3.30
N LEU A 65 -4.47 2.29 -2.01
CA LEU A 65 -5.26 1.15 -1.54
C LEU A 65 -6.75 1.38 -1.78
N TYR A 66 -7.26 2.58 -1.51
CA TYR A 66 -8.65 2.96 -1.74
C TYR A 66 -9.06 2.83 -3.21
N ASP A 67 -8.25 3.38 -4.12
CA ASP A 67 -8.45 3.21 -5.56
C ASP A 67 -8.51 1.73 -5.95
N LEU A 68 -7.64 0.89 -5.39
CA LEU A 68 -7.64 -0.56 -5.67
C LEU A 68 -8.91 -1.24 -5.16
N ILE A 69 -9.41 -0.87 -3.97
CA ILE A 69 -10.68 -1.36 -3.41
C ILE A 69 -11.85 -0.96 -4.30
N THR A 70 -11.90 0.29 -4.77
CA THR A 70 -13.01 0.79 -5.60
C THR A 70 -13.02 0.16 -7.00
N LEU A 71 -11.85 -0.11 -7.58
CA LEU A 71 -11.72 -0.77 -8.88
C LEU A 71 -11.93 -2.28 -8.82
N ILE A 72 -11.62 -2.91 -7.68
CA ILE A 72 -11.73 -4.35 -7.47
C ILE A 72 -12.49 -4.61 -6.17
N PRO A 73 -13.84 -4.59 -6.21
CA PRO A 73 -14.68 -4.74 -5.01
C PRO A 73 -14.49 -6.07 -4.26
N LYS A 74 -13.79 -7.04 -4.84
CA LYS A 74 -13.45 -8.34 -4.23
C LYS A 74 -12.02 -8.41 -3.68
N SER A 75 -11.25 -7.33 -3.74
CA SER A 75 -9.87 -7.29 -3.25
C SER A 75 -9.84 -7.18 -1.72
N HIS A 76 -10.06 -8.31 -1.04
CA HIS A 76 -10.10 -8.37 0.42
C HIS A 76 -8.78 -7.91 1.06
N ASP A 77 -7.65 -8.18 0.39
CA ASP A 77 -6.32 -7.85 0.90
C ASP A 77 -6.08 -6.33 0.98
N ALA A 78 -6.49 -5.59 -0.05
CA ALA A 78 -6.36 -4.13 -0.06
C ALA A 78 -7.28 -3.47 0.97
N ALA A 79 -8.47 -4.03 1.20
CA ALA A 79 -9.42 -3.56 2.22
C ALA A 79 -8.84 -3.73 3.63
N LEU A 80 -8.28 -4.90 3.94
CA LEU A 80 -7.63 -5.15 5.24
C LEU A 80 -6.44 -4.23 5.52
N LEU A 81 -5.69 -3.84 4.48
CA LEU A 81 -4.58 -2.91 4.62
C LEU A 81 -5.03 -1.44 4.77
N PHE A 82 -6.25 -1.11 4.38
CA PHE A 82 -6.78 0.26 4.46
C PHE A 82 -7.48 0.56 5.79
N GLU A 83 -8.11 -0.44 6.40
CA GLU A 83 -8.80 -0.36 7.70
C GLU A 83 -7.85 -0.29 8.90
#